data_AF-A0A0F5FDK0-F1
#
_entry.id   AF-A0A0F5FDK0-F1
#
_cell.length_a   1.000
_cell.length_b   1.000
_cell.length_c   1.000
_cell.angle_alpha   90.00
_cell.angle_beta   90.00
_cell.angle_gamma   90.00
#
_symmetry.space_group_name_H-M   'P 1'
#
loop_
_entity.id
_entity.type
_entity.pdbx_description
1 polymer ?
#
loop_
_entity_poly.entity_id
_entity_poly.type
_entity_poly.pdbx_seq_one_letter_code
_entity_poly.pdbx_strand_id
1 'polypeptide(L)'
;MIRGLAALVLAAVALAPPALAAPTAAQKAEFHAVCVGISGNDALCTCKADAAMDLIDERFMGVVISSMKGGAPAASDYEAYNTYVARSNQICKPDY
;
A
#
# COMPACT_ATOMS: atom_id res chain seq x y z
N MET A 1 -21.44 52.52 -17.44
CA MET A 1 -20.91 51.56 -16.45
C MET A 1 -21.73 50.30 -16.64
N ILE A 2 -21.22 49.15 -17.06
CA ILE A 2 -20.24 48.30 -16.38
C ILE A 2 -19.48 47.53 -17.46
N ARG A 3 -18.17 47.77 -17.50
CA ARG A 3 -17.18 46.92 -18.16
C ARG A 3 -16.93 45.71 -17.28
N GLY A 4 -16.71 44.57 -17.93
CA GLY A 4 -15.77 43.58 -17.45
C GLY A 4 -16.39 42.42 -16.67
N LEU A 5 -15.69 41.28 -16.75
CA LEU A 5 -15.87 40.06 -15.98
C LEU A 5 -16.86 39.03 -16.55
N ALA A 6 -16.83 38.79 -17.86
CA ALA A 6 -17.42 37.57 -18.44
C ALA A 6 -16.39 36.44 -18.68
N ALA A 7 -15.17 36.55 -18.15
CA ALA A 7 -14.09 35.62 -18.49
C ALA A 7 -13.21 35.27 -17.28
N LEU A 8 -13.71 34.47 -16.32
CA LEU A 8 -12.82 33.76 -15.38
C LEU A 8 -13.52 32.64 -14.57
N VAL A 9 -14.20 31.68 -15.20
CA VAL A 9 -14.78 30.53 -14.43
C VAL A 9 -14.52 29.15 -15.07
N LEU A 10 -13.47 29.01 -15.89
CA LEU A 10 -13.09 27.69 -16.44
C LEU A 10 -11.59 27.43 -16.24
N ALA A 11 -11.16 27.19 -15.00
CA ALA A 11 -9.84 26.57 -14.75
C ALA A 11 -9.67 25.91 -13.37
N ALA A 12 -10.75 25.68 -12.61
CA ALA A 12 -10.66 24.89 -11.38
C ALA A 12 -10.88 23.40 -11.70
N VAL A 13 -10.08 22.83 -12.61
CA VAL A 13 -9.93 21.37 -12.68
C VAL A 13 -9.14 21.01 -11.43
N ALA A 14 -9.85 20.50 -10.44
CA ALA A 14 -9.29 20.05 -9.18
C ALA A 14 -8.10 19.12 -9.46
N LEU A 15 -6.92 19.51 -8.95
CA LEU A 15 -5.82 18.60 -8.67
C LEU A 15 -6.27 17.67 -7.53
N ALA A 16 -7.21 16.76 -7.82
CA ALA A 16 -7.46 15.65 -6.93
C ALA A 16 -6.18 14.79 -6.95
N PRO A 17 -5.56 14.51 -5.78
CA PRO A 17 -4.47 13.55 -5.75
C PRO A 17 -4.99 12.23 -6.35
N PRO A 18 -4.16 11.50 -7.12
CA PRO A 18 -4.57 10.21 -7.65
C PRO A 18 -5.06 9.35 -6.49
N ALA A 19 -6.26 8.81 -6.60
CA ALA A 19 -6.75 7.83 -5.65
C ALA A 19 -5.77 6.65 -5.68
N LEU A 20 -5.10 6.40 -4.55
CA LEU A 20 -4.22 5.24 -4.41
C LEU A 20 -5.11 4.00 -4.47
N ALA A 21 -4.94 3.20 -5.51
CA ALA A 21 -5.75 2.00 -5.74
C ALA A 21 -5.49 0.97 -4.63
N ALA A 22 -6.53 0.26 -4.21
CA ALA A 22 -6.35 -0.90 -3.34
C ALA A 22 -5.48 -1.96 -4.04
N PRO A 23 -4.73 -2.79 -3.29
CA PRO A 23 -3.94 -3.85 -3.88
C PRO A 23 -4.82 -4.82 -4.68
N THR A 24 -4.22 -5.45 -5.69
CA THR A 24 -4.93 -6.40 -6.55
C THR A 24 -4.96 -7.80 -5.94
N ALA A 25 -5.93 -8.63 -6.36
CA ALA A 25 -5.98 -10.04 -5.98
C ALA A 25 -4.71 -10.81 -6.38
N ALA A 26 -4.08 -10.44 -7.51
CA ALA A 26 -2.82 -11.02 -7.96
C ALA A 26 -1.67 -10.70 -6.99
N GLN A 27 -1.58 -9.45 -6.54
CA GLN A 27 -0.56 -9.07 -5.56
C GLN A 27 -0.79 -9.73 -4.19
N LYS A 28 -2.04 -9.89 -3.77
CA LYS A 28 -2.37 -10.67 -2.56
C LYS A 28 -1.87 -12.11 -2.65
N ALA A 29 -2.12 -12.77 -3.78
CA ALA A 29 -1.67 -14.13 -4.01
C ALA A 29 -0.14 -14.23 -4.06
N GLU A 30 0.53 -13.27 -4.68
CA GLU A 30 2.00 -13.21 -4.71
C GLU A 30 2.59 -12.96 -3.32
N PHE A 31 2.05 -12.00 -2.56
CA PHE A 31 2.43 -11.76 -1.18
C PHE A 31 2.34 -13.05 -0.37
N HIS A 32 1.19 -13.73 -0.45
CA HIS A 32 0.96 -14.98 0.27
C HIS A 32 2.01 -16.03 -0.08
N ALA A 33 2.22 -16.28 -1.38
CA ALA A 33 3.19 -17.27 -1.85
C ALA A 33 4.62 -16.97 -1.38
N VAL A 34 5.06 -15.71 -1.48
CA VAL A 34 6.40 -15.30 -1.01
C VAL A 34 6.52 -15.45 0.50
N CYS A 35 5.51 -15.02 1.26
CA CYS A 35 5.49 -15.16 2.72
C CYS A 35 5.61 -16.62 3.16
N VAL A 36 4.83 -17.52 2.54
CA VAL A 36 4.88 -18.96 2.85
C VAL A 36 6.24 -19.54 2.51
N GLY A 37 6.84 -19.14 1.38
CA GLY A 37 8.18 -19.57 0.99
C GLY A 37 9.29 -19.18 1.99
N ILE A 38 9.12 -18.07 2.71
CA ILE A 38 10.08 -17.59 3.72
C ILE A 38 9.82 -18.21 5.10
N SER A 39 8.56 -18.26 5.51
CA SER A 39 8.18 -18.58 6.89
C SER A 39 7.76 -20.03 7.11
N GLY A 40 7.28 -20.71 6.07
CA GLY A 40 6.60 -22.00 6.17
C GLY A 40 5.25 -21.96 6.90
N ASN A 41 4.70 -20.78 7.20
CA ASN A 41 3.48 -20.63 8.02
C ASN A 41 2.31 -20.06 7.20
N ASP A 42 1.49 -20.97 6.65
CA ASP A 42 0.33 -20.63 5.82
C ASP A 42 -0.72 -19.76 6.55
N ALA A 43 -1.04 -20.08 7.81
CA ALA A 43 -2.02 -19.32 8.58
C ALA A 43 -1.57 -17.88 8.85
N LEU A 44 -0.31 -17.68 9.24
CA LEU A 44 0.27 -16.36 9.44
C LEU A 44 0.29 -15.56 8.13
N CYS A 45 0.68 -16.21 7.04
CA CYS A 45 0.78 -15.59 5.73
C CYS A 45 -0.58 -15.23 5.14
N THR A 46 -1.61 -16.05 5.37
CA THR A 46 -2.99 -15.73 5.02
C THR A 46 -3.44 -14.47 5.76
N CYS A 47 -3.26 -14.41 7.09
CA CYS A 47 -3.64 -13.22 7.86
C CYS A 47 -2.91 -11.97 7.36
N LYS A 48 -1.59 -12.05 7.11
CA LYS A 48 -0.81 -10.90 6.65
C LYS A 48 -1.19 -10.46 5.24
N ALA A 49 -1.49 -11.40 4.34
CA ALA A 49 -1.97 -11.09 3.00
C ALA A 49 -3.33 -10.40 3.03
N ASP A 50 -4.23 -10.83 3.92
CA ASP A 50 -5.53 -10.18 4.13
C ASP A 50 -5.36 -8.77 4.70
N ALA A 51 -4.60 -8.62 5.78
CA ALA A 51 -4.38 -7.32 6.42
C ALA A 51 -3.70 -6.31 5.47
N ALA A 52 -2.78 -6.76 4.61
CA ALA A 52 -2.14 -5.90 3.65
C ALA A 52 -3.12 -5.32 2.59
N MET A 53 -4.25 -5.96 2.32
CA MET A 53 -5.27 -5.39 1.41
C MET A 53 -5.91 -4.12 1.96
N ASP A 54 -5.97 -3.99 3.29
CA ASP A 54 -6.62 -2.87 3.97
C ASP A 54 -5.63 -1.81 4.46
N LEU A 55 -4.38 -2.20 4.70
CA LEU A 55 -3.37 -1.33 5.31
C LEU A 55 -2.58 -0.50 4.30
N ILE A 56 -2.49 -0.94 3.05
CA ILE A 56 -1.58 -0.38 2.05
C ILE A 56 -2.22 -0.36 0.66
N ASP A 57 -1.71 0.50 -0.22
CA ASP A 57 -2.16 0.61 -1.61
C ASP A 57 -1.42 -0.36 -2.56
N GLU A 58 -1.87 -0.42 -3.81
CA GLU A 58 -1.30 -1.24 -4.89
C GLU A 58 0.21 -0.99 -5.10
N ARG A 59 0.63 0.28 -5.09
CA ARG A 59 2.05 0.63 -5.28
C ARG A 59 2.87 0.08 -4.11
N PHE A 60 2.39 0.30 -2.90
CA PHE A 60 3.11 -0.06 -1.69
C PHE A 60 3.12 -1.56 -1.44
N MET A 61 2.08 -2.29 -1.84
CA MET A 61 2.09 -3.75 -1.89
C MET A 61 3.25 -4.27 -2.74
N GLY A 62 3.54 -3.63 -3.88
CA GLY A 62 4.71 -3.93 -4.70
C GLY A 62 6.05 -3.72 -3.95
N VAL A 63 6.17 -2.63 -3.19
CA VAL A 63 7.36 -2.36 -2.35
C VAL A 63 7.54 -3.45 -1.29
N VAL A 64 6.46 -3.87 -0.64
CA VAL A 64 6.49 -4.91 0.39
C VAL A 64 6.89 -6.26 -0.19
N ILE A 65 6.27 -6.69 -1.30
CA ILE A 65 6.62 -7.96 -1.98
C ILE A 65 8.09 -7.94 -2.43
N SER A 66 8.56 -6.83 -3.02
CA SER A 66 9.97 -6.68 -3.42
C SER A 66 10.92 -6.81 -2.23
N SER A 67 10.56 -6.22 -1.09
CA SER A 67 11.36 -6.28 0.14
C SER A 67 11.39 -7.70 0.73
N MET A 68 10.26 -8.42 0.70
CA MET A 68 10.20 -9.82 1.13
C MET A 68 11.11 -10.72 0.28
N LYS A 69 11.29 -10.40 -1.00
CA LYS A 69 12.22 -11.11 -1.91
C LYS A 69 13.69 -10.72 -1.73
N GLY A 70 14.02 -9.94 -0.70
CA GLY A 70 15.39 -9.51 -0.37
C GLY A 70 15.78 -8.12 -0.88
N GLY A 71 14.84 -7.38 -1.47
CA GLY A 71 15.04 -5.96 -1.79
C GLY A 71 15.01 -5.07 -0.54
N ALA A 72 15.44 -3.81 -0.70
CA ALA A 72 15.26 -2.77 0.30
C ALA A 72 14.28 -1.71 -0.23
N PRO A 73 13.37 -1.17 0.60
CA PRO A 73 12.54 -0.04 0.20
C PRO A 73 13.39 1.16 -0.18
N ALA A 74 12.84 2.08 -0.98
CA ALA A 74 13.43 3.39 -1.15
C ALA A 74 13.42 4.14 0.20
N ALA A 75 14.37 5.07 0.39
CA ALA A 75 14.45 5.83 1.64
C ALA A 75 13.15 6.60 1.96
N SER A 76 12.44 7.07 0.94
CA SER A 76 11.13 7.71 1.08
C SER A 76 10.01 6.79 1.56
N ASP A 77 10.19 5.46 1.47
CA ASP A 77 9.21 4.46 1.87
C ASP A 77 9.51 3.83 3.25
N TYR A 78 10.65 4.13 3.89
CA TYR A 78 11.05 3.46 5.14
C TYR A 78 10.07 3.64 6.30
N GLU A 79 9.55 4.84 6.51
CA GLU A 79 8.59 5.10 7.60
C GLU A 79 7.28 4.34 7.36
N ALA A 80 6.75 4.42 6.14
CA ALA A 80 5.54 3.70 5.75
C ALA A 80 5.75 2.18 5.86
N TYR A 81 6.92 1.68 5.50
CA TYR A 81 7.23 0.26 5.51
C TYR A 81 7.28 -0.27 6.94
N ASN A 82 8.01 0.41 7.82
CA ASN A 82 8.11 0.04 9.23
C ASN A 82 6.75 0.16 9.94
N THR A 83 5.96 1.17 9.59
CA THR A 83 4.59 1.32 10.10
C THR A 83 3.71 0.15 9.66
N TYR A 84 3.74 -0.22 8.38
CA TYR A 84 3.05 -1.39 7.86
C TYR A 84 3.48 -2.68 8.59
N VAL A 85 4.79 -2.92 8.74
CA VAL A 85 5.31 -4.10 9.43
C VAL A 85 4.77 -4.17 10.87
N ALA A 86 4.85 -3.07 11.61
CA ALA A 86 4.35 -3.00 12.98
C ALA A 86 2.84 -3.27 13.06
N ARG A 87 2.04 -2.65 12.19
CA ARG A 87 0.58 -2.85 12.15
C ARG A 87 0.19 -4.28 11.76
N SER A 88 0.82 -4.83 10.73
CA SER A 88 0.57 -6.22 10.31
C SER A 88 0.99 -7.24 11.37
N ASN A 89 2.00 -6.93 12.20
CA ASN A 89 2.38 -7.76 13.34
C ASN A 89 1.34 -7.66 14.46
N GLN A 90 0.92 -6.44 14.84
CA GLN A 90 -0.12 -6.25 15.86
C GLN A 90 -1.41 -7.02 15.55
N ILE A 91 -1.79 -7.12 14.27
CA ILE A 91 -2.99 -7.85 13.84
C ILE A 91 -2.77 -9.36 13.83
N CYS A 92 -1.70 -9.82 13.16
CA CYS A 92 -1.56 -11.23 12.80
C CYS A 92 -0.64 -12.03 13.70
N LYS A 93 0.19 -11.34 14.50
CA LYS A 93 1.12 -11.95 15.45
C LYS A 93 1.41 -10.97 16.60
N PRO A 94 0.41 -10.70 17.46
CA PRO A 94 0.48 -9.66 18.50
C PRO A 94 1.54 -9.95 19.58
N ASP A 95 2.07 -11.17 19.63
CA ASP A 95 3.13 -11.64 20.51
C ASP A 95 4.54 -11.50 19.91
N TYR A 96 4.71 -10.81 18.77
CA TYR A 96 6.02 -10.52 18.21
C TYR A 96 6.83 -9.50 19.00
#